data_AF-A0A7X9HSZ4-F1
#
_entry.id   AF-A0A7X9HSZ4-F1
#
_cell.length_a   1.000
_cell.length_b   1.000
_cell.length_c   1.000
_cell.angle_alpha   90.00
_cell.angle_beta   90.00
_cell.angle_gamma   90.00
#
_symmetry.space_group_name_H-M   'P 1'
#
loop_
_entity.id
_entity.type
_entity.pdbx_description
1 polymer ?
#
loop_
_entity_poly.entity_id
_entity_poly.type
_entity_poly.pdbx_seq_one_letter_code
_entity_poly.pdbx_strand_id
1 'polypeptide(L)'
;GISDNKGDSPAQYTKFMGRNIGDNIGDGPAKYTFFLKWFNENKSYLYRTRESFHQFNSPQIYVVSLEAKYLCIPVSHEDGKFRRQLTEHEKQCLYGFSNIDGNTKMLLANHSNFLFRRNYYEWNVWIHYPIYEQIRIARAAGGI
;
A
#
# COMPACT_ATOMS: atom_id res chain seq x y z
N GLY A 1 11.86 39.61 -19.39
CA GLY A 1 11.22 38.42 -19.96
C GLY A 1 11.06 37.41 -18.86
N ILE A 2 9.84 37.27 -18.35
CA ILE A 2 9.50 36.28 -17.32
C ILE A 2 9.23 34.99 -18.08
N SER A 3 10.07 33.97 -17.91
CA SER A 3 9.85 32.66 -18.50
C SER A 3 8.95 31.86 -17.56
N ASP A 4 7.74 31.58 -18.04
CA ASP A 4 6.76 30.67 -17.46
C ASP A 4 7.36 29.26 -17.32
N ASN A 5 7.78 28.89 -16.10
CA ASN A 5 7.99 27.48 -15.77
C ASN A 5 6.62 26.82 -15.63
N LYS A 6 6.13 26.28 -16.75
CA LYS A 6 4.98 25.39 -16.80
C LYS A 6 5.24 24.14 -15.98
N GLY A 7 4.68 24.17 -14.77
CA GLY A 7 3.93 23.08 -14.14
C GLY A 7 4.54 21.70 -14.21
N ASP A 8 5.06 21.25 -13.07
CA ASP A 8 5.19 19.84 -12.74
C ASP A 8 3.91 19.09 -13.17
N SER A 9 4.07 18.23 -14.18
CA SER A 9 2.98 17.50 -14.79
C SER A 9 2.27 16.64 -13.72
N PRO A 10 0.93 16.73 -13.59
CA PRO A 10 0.13 15.89 -12.69
C PRO A 10 0.28 14.37 -12.92
N ALA A 11 0.95 13.97 -14.00
CA ALA A 11 1.18 12.58 -14.41
C ALA A 11 2.10 11.79 -13.46
N GLN A 12 2.94 12.46 -12.65
CA GLN A 12 3.86 11.74 -11.75
C GLN A 12 3.15 11.21 -10.50
N TYR A 13 2.12 11.92 -10.02
CA TYR A 13 1.33 11.50 -8.85
C TYR A 13 0.34 10.37 -9.17
N THR A 14 0.04 10.18 -10.45
CA THR A 14 -0.91 9.17 -10.94
C THR A 14 -0.35 7.76 -10.88
N LYS A 15 0.99 7.61 -10.90
CA LYS A 15 1.67 6.32 -10.90
C LYS A 15 1.92 5.74 -9.50
N PHE A 16 1.80 6.55 -8.44
CA PHE A 16 1.99 6.11 -7.05
C PHE A 16 0.88 5.17 -6.53
N MET A 17 -0.23 5.02 -7.26
CA MET A 17 -1.51 4.57 -6.67
C MET A 17 -2.04 3.23 -7.20
N GLY A 18 -1.35 2.52 -8.09
CA GLY A 18 -1.81 1.22 -8.61
C GLY A 18 -3.16 1.26 -9.37
N ARG A 19 -3.73 2.44 -9.58
CA ARG A 19 -4.85 2.74 -10.49
C ARG A 19 -4.42 3.94 -11.33
N ASN A 20 -4.64 3.84 -12.64
CA ASN A 20 -4.59 5.00 -13.52
C ASN A 20 -5.65 6.00 -13.03
N ILE A 21 -5.27 6.95 -12.17
CA ILE A 21 -6.08 8.14 -11.86
C ILE A 21 -5.92 9.14 -13.02
N GLY A 22 -6.04 8.64 -14.25
CA GLY A 22 -6.34 9.47 -15.40
C GLY A 22 -7.85 9.66 -15.40
N ASP A 23 -8.29 10.91 -15.35
CA ASP A 23 -9.53 11.38 -15.97
C ASP A 23 -10.80 11.54 -15.13
N ASN A 24 -10.85 11.21 -13.83
CA ASN A 24 -12.12 11.41 -13.10
C ASN A 24 -12.05 11.68 -11.58
N ILE A 25 -11.10 12.51 -11.13
CA ILE A 25 -11.16 13.13 -9.79
C ILE A 25 -11.00 14.64 -9.99
N GLY A 26 -11.99 15.41 -9.50
CA GLY A 26 -12.09 16.87 -9.62
C GLY A 26 -10.88 17.63 -9.08
N ASP A 27 -11.00 18.96 -9.13
CA ASP A 27 -9.95 19.98 -8.95
C ASP A 27 -8.93 19.75 -7.79
N GLY A 28 -7.80 20.46 -7.83
CA GLY A 28 -6.62 20.32 -6.96
C GLY A 28 -6.87 19.94 -5.48
N PRO A 29 -7.83 20.55 -4.76
CA PRO A 29 -8.16 20.19 -3.38
C PRO A 29 -8.60 18.73 -3.20
N ALA A 30 -9.37 18.16 -4.14
CA ALA A 30 -9.86 16.79 -4.04
C ALA A 30 -8.72 15.77 -4.18
N LYS A 31 -7.75 16.05 -5.07
CA LYS A 31 -6.53 15.23 -5.23
C LYS A 31 -5.66 15.24 -3.98
N TYR A 32 -5.52 16.41 -3.35
CA TYR A 32 -4.77 16.55 -2.10
C TYR A 32 -5.41 15.78 -0.95
N THR A 33 -6.73 15.90 -0.77
CA THR A 33 -7.45 15.15 0.28
C THR A 33 -7.35 13.64 0.05
N PHE A 34 -7.46 13.17 -1.20
CA PHE A 34 -7.27 11.77 -1.53
C PHE A 34 -5.85 11.29 -1.20
N PHE A 35 -4.83 12.06 -1.59
CA PHE A 35 -3.45 11.76 -1.24
C PHE A 35 -3.24 11.69 0.27
N LEU A 36 -3.74 12.66 1.03
CA LEU A 36 -3.61 12.66 2.49
C LEU A 36 -4.27 11.44 3.13
N LYS A 37 -5.43 11.03 2.64
CA LYS A 37 -6.09 9.80 3.10
C LYS A 37 -5.21 8.58 2.84
N TRP A 38 -4.75 8.42 1.60
CA TRP A 38 -3.87 7.31 1.22
C TRP A 38 -2.55 7.35 2.01
N PHE A 39 -1.92 8.50 2.17
CA PHE A 39 -0.67 8.63 2.89
C PHE A 39 -0.84 8.24 4.35
N ASN A 40 -1.90 8.70 5.01
CA ASN A 40 -2.18 8.32 6.40
C ASN A 40 -2.46 6.83 6.57
N GLU A 41 -3.02 6.17 5.56
CA GLU A 41 -3.25 4.72 5.55
C GLU A 41 -1.97 3.91 5.29
N ASN A 42 -0.96 4.48 4.64
CA ASN A 42 0.21 3.75 4.15
C ASN A 42 1.55 4.17 4.77
N LYS A 43 1.64 5.31 5.46
CA LYS A 43 2.91 5.90 5.94
C LYS A 43 3.79 4.97 6.78
N SER A 44 3.20 4.07 7.55
CA SER A 44 3.94 3.09 8.37
C SER A 44 4.54 1.94 7.56
N TYR A 45 4.08 1.76 6.32
CA TYR A 45 4.45 0.67 5.42
C TYR A 45 5.26 1.16 4.21
N LEU A 46 5.50 2.48 4.11
CA LEU A 46 6.29 3.08 3.05
C LEU A 46 7.78 2.89 3.32
N TYR A 47 8.53 2.58 2.27
CA TYR A 47 9.98 2.59 2.30
C TYR A 47 10.54 3.15 0.99
N ARG A 48 11.71 3.75 1.11
CA ARG A 48 12.43 4.38 0.01
C ARG A 48 13.03 3.29 -0.88
N THR A 49 12.83 3.41 -2.18
CA THR A 49 13.57 2.60 -3.15
C THR A 49 14.92 3.25 -3.45
N ARG A 50 15.82 2.46 -4.01
CA ARG A 50 17.12 2.97 -4.49
C ARG A 50 17.04 3.58 -5.88
N GLU A 51 15.85 3.75 -6.44
CA GLU A 51 15.68 4.37 -7.74
C GLU A 51 15.96 5.88 -7.66
N SER A 52 16.55 6.42 -8.72
CA SER A 52 16.90 7.82 -8.82
C SER A 52 16.58 8.37 -10.20
N PHE A 53 16.37 9.68 -10.29
CA PHE A 53 16.15 10.36 -11.57
C PHE A 53 17.36 10.30 -12.51
N HIS A 54 18.55 10.01 -11.97
CA HIS A 54 19.75 9.77 -12.78
C HIS A 54 19.71 8.41 -13.49
N GLN A 55 18.93 7.44 -12.98
CA GLN A 55 18.83 6.08 -13.51
C GLN A 55 17.54 5.84 -14.29
N PHE A 56 16.45 6.49 -13.88
CA PHE A 56 15.12 6.29 -14.45
C PHE A 56 14.44 7.63 -14.74
N ASN A 57 13.74 7.72 -15.88
CA ASN A 57 12.97 8.92 -16.24
C ASN A 57 11.72 9.14 -15.36
N SER A 58 11.31 8.12 -14.59
CA SER A 58 10.18 8.17 -13.65
C SER A 58 10.43 7.18 -12.50
N PRO A 59 11.34 7.50 -11.57
CA PRO A 59 11.71 6.63 -10.46
C PRO A 59 10.57 6.52 -9.43
N GLN A 60 10.36 5.32 -8.91
CA GLN A 60 9.44 5.01 -7.82
C GLN A 60 10.12 5.27 -6.48
N ILE A 61 10.28 6.53 -6.07
CA ILE A 61 11.08 6.90 -4.88
C ILE A 61 10.60 6.21 -3.60
N TYR A 62 9.29 6.00 -3.45
CA TYR A 62 8.68 5.30 -2.31
C TYR A 62 7.72 4.22 -2.78
N VAL A 63 7.73 3.09 -2.10
CA VAL A 63 6.82 1.96 -2.35
C VAL A 63 6.21 1.49 -1.03
N VAL A 64 4.97 1.00 -1.10
CA VAL A 64 4.27 0.39 0.04
C VAL A 64 4.65 -1.08 0.12
N SER A 65 5.20 -1.53 1.26
CA SER A 65 5.37 -2.96 1.53
C SER A 65 4.00 -3.60 1.78
N LEU A 66 3.50 -4.35 0.80
CA LEU A 66 2.22 -5.07 0.91
C LEU A 66 2.26 -6.13 2.01
N GLU A 67 3.41 -6.78 2.21
CA GLU A 67 3.64 -7.74 3.28
C GLU A 67 3.52 -7.09 4.65
N ALA A 68 4.15 -5.93 4.83
CA ALA A 68 4.07 -5.14 6.05
C ALA A 68 2.65 -4.66 6.34
N LYS A 69 1.95 -4.19 5.30
CA LYS A 69 0.57 -3.74 5.40
C LYS A 69 -0.39 -4.92 5.70
N TYR A 70 -0.14 -6.09 5.11
CA TYR A 70 -0.90 -7.31 5.39
C TYR A 70 -0.72 -7.80 6.84
N LEU A 71 0.48 -7.75 7.40
CA LEU A 71 0.68 -8.09 8.82
C LEU A 71 0.37 -6.93 9.78
N CYS A 72 0.09 -5.74 9.26
CA CYS A 72 -0.06 -4.51 10.05
C CYS A 72 1.16 -4.18 10.91
N ILE A 73 2.37 -4.54 10.44
CA ILE A 73 3.65 -4.28 11.12
C ILE A 73 4.41 -3.19 10.37
N PRO A 74 4.88 -2.11 11.04
CA PRO A 74 5.64 -1.07 10.37
C PRO A 74 7.00 -1.55 9.84
N VAL A 75 7.47 -0.89 8.77
CA VAL A 75 8.82 -1.07 8.22
C VAL A 75 9.71 0.13 8.50
N SER A 76 11.01 -0.10 8.38
CA SER A 76 12.02 0.96 8.25
C SER A 76 11.83 1.66 6.91
N HIS A 77 11.80 3.00 6.95
CA HIS A 77 11.63 3.83 5.77
C HIS A 77 12.84 3.78 4.82
N GLU A 78 13.99 3.30 5.29
CA GLU A 78 15.24 3.28 4.50
C GLU A 78 15.44 2.00 3.69
N ASP A 79 15.04 0.85 4.24
CA ASP A 79 15.36 -0.47 3.67
C ASP A 79 14.15 -1.40 3.54
N GLY A 80 12.96 -0.96 3.98
CA GLY A 80 11.72 -1.75 3.86
C GLY A 80 11.66 -2.97 4.77
N LYS A 81 12.62 -3.14 5.69
CA LYS A 81 12.61 -4.26 6.64
C LYS A 81 11.63 -3.99 7.78
N PHE A 82 11.02 -5.04 8.30
CA PHE A 82 10.18 -4.97 9.49
C PHE A 82 10.96 -4.37 10.67
N ARG A 83 10.32 -3.44 11.40
CA ARG A 83 10.96 -2.79 12.57
C ARG A 83 11.17 -3.75 13.76
N ARG A 84 10.56 -4.92 13.72
CA ARG A 84 10.74 -5.99 14.70
C ARG A 84 10.92 -7.32 14.00
N GLN A 85 11.47 -8.29 14.73
CA GLN A 85 11.48 -9.67 14.29
C GLN A 85 10.05 -10.21 14.19
N LEU A 86 9.82 -11.02 13.16
CA LEU A 86 8.56 -11.70 12.94
C LEU A 86 8.50 -12.99 13.76
N THR A 87 7.33 -13.28 14.30
CA THR A 87 7.04 -14.57 14.94
C THR A 87 6.97 -15.68 13.87
N GLU A 88 7.08 -16.95 14.28
CA GLU A 88 6.95 -18.08 13.35
C GLU A 88 5.58 -18.09 12.65
N HIS A 89 4.51 -17.74 13.38
CA HIS A 89 3.18 -17.62 12.79
C HIS A 89 3.14 -16.52 11.71
N GLU A 90 3.71 -15.34 11.98
CA GLU A 90 3.75 -14.25 10.99
C GLU A 90 4.55 -14.62 9.74
N LYS A 91 5.65 -15.36 9.90
CA LYS A 91 6.40 -15.90 8.77
C LYS A 91 5.56 -16.89 7.95
N GLN A 92 4.77 -17.75 8.60
CA GLN A 92 3.86 -18.67 7.92
C GLN A 92 2.75 -17.91 7.17
N CYS A 93 2.16 -16.88 7.79
CA CYS A 93 1.19 -16.00 7.12
C CYS A 93 1.81 -15.35 5.87
N LEU A 94 3.05 -14.85 5.95
CA LEU A 94 3.75 -14.27 4.80
C LEU A 94 4.06 -15.30 3.73
N TYR A 95 4.39 -16.53 4.10
CA TYR A 95 4.60 -17.60 3.13
C TYR A 95 3.34 -17.90 2.31
N GLY A 96 2.17 -17.96 2.96
CA GLY A 96 0.89 -18.09 2.24
C GLY A 96 0.61 -16.87 1.35
N PHE A 97 0.88 -15.66 1.88
CA PHE A 97 0.66 -14.40 1.17
C PHE A 97 1.61 -14.18 -0.01
N SER A 98 2.86 -14.64 0.05
CA SER A 98 3.85 -14.41 -1.01
C SER A 98 3.55 -15.21 -2.29
N ASN A 99 2.80 -16.31 -2.17
CA ASN A 99 2.47 -17.23 -3.26
C ASN A 99 1.18 -16.86 -4.04
N ILE A 100 0.46 -15.81 -3.65
CA ILE A 100 -0.74 -15.35 -4.36
C ILE A 100 -0.45 -14.21 -5.35
N ASP A 101 -1.39 -13.96 -6.27
CA ASP A 101 -1.26 -12.92 -7.31
C ASP A 101 -1.27 -11.49 -6.74
N GLY A 102 -0.72 -10.54 -7.50
CA GLY A 102 -0.55 -9.15 -7.05
C GLY A 102 -1.85 -8.43 -6.71
N ASN A 103 -2.94 -8.69 -7.43
CA ASN A 103 -4.22 -8.05 -7.16
C ASN A 103 -4.83 -8.57 -5.86
N THR A 104 -4.76 -9.88 -5.64
CA THR A 104 -5.18 -10.52 -4.39
C THR A 104 -4.31 -10.07 -3.20
N LYS A 105 -2.98 -9.92 -3.39
CA LYS A 105 -2.09 -9.36 -2.35
C LYS A 105 -2.52 -7.97 -1.93
N MET A 106 -2.79 -7.10 -2.90
CA MET A 106 -3.25 -5.73 -2.65
C MET A 106 -4.60 -5.71 -1.93
N LEU A 107 -5.55 -6.56 -2.34
CA LEU A 107 -6.84 -6.72 -1.67
C LEU A 107 -6.67 -7.12 -0.21
N LEU A 108 -5.91 -8.18 0.06
CA LEU A 108 -5.68 -8.68 1.42
C LEU A 108 -4.93 -7.67 2.29
N ALA A 109 -3.90 -7.00 1.76
CA ALA A 109 -3.16 -5.97 2.49
C ALA A 109 -4.07 -4.80 2.88
N ASN A 110 -4.92 -4.33 1.97
CA ASN A 110 -5.87 -3.26 2.24
C ASN A 110 -6.95 -3.69 3.25
N HIS A 111 -7.52 -4.89 3.07
CA HIS A 111 -8.53 -5.43 3.96
C HIS A 111 -8.00 -5.67 5.37
N SER A 112 -6.81 -6.25 5.49
CA SER A 112 -6.11 -6.47 6.76
C SER A 112 -5.90 -5.16 7.52
N ASN A 113 -5.33 -4.15 6.88
CA ASN A 113 -5.12 -2.83 7.49
C ASN A 113 -6.44 -2.16 7.88
N PHE A 114 -7.49 -2.32 7.07
CA PHE A 114 -8.82 -1.83 7.40
C PHE A 114 -9.39 -2.50 8.65
N LEU A 115 -9.35 -3.84 8.72
CA LEU A 115 -9.79 -4.59 9.88
C LEU A 115 -9.00 -4.22 11.13
N PHE A 116 -7.67 -4.17 11.04
CA PHE A 116 -6.79 -3.83 12.17
C PHE A 116 -7.12 -2.47 12.77
N ARG A 117 -7.35 -1.46 11.91
CA ARG A 117 -7.71 -0.10 12.36
C ARG A 117 -9.13 -0.02 12.92
N ARG A 118 -10.04 -0.89 12.48
CA ARG A 118 -11.43 -0.92 12.94
C ARG A 118 -11.56 -1.68 14.26
N ASN A 119 -11.03 -2.88 14.31
CA ASN A 119 -11.12 -3.79 15.44
C ASN A 119 -9.96 -4.80 15.43
N TYR A 120 -9.02 -4.62 16.36
CA TYR A 120 -7.86 -5.50 16.51
C TYR A 120 -8.25 -6.97 16.74
N TYR A 121 -9.32 -7.25 17.50
CA TYR A 121 -9.72 -8.62 17.80
C TYR A 121 -10.25 -9.35 16.56
N GLU A 122 -11.08 -8.68 15.76
CA GLU A 122 -11.57 -9.22 14.48
C GLU A 122 -10.41 -9.48 13.52
N TRP A 123 -9.48 -8.54 13.43
CA TRP A 123 -8.27 -8.71 12.63
C TRP A 123 -7.44 -9.91 13.11
N ASN A 124 -7.24 -10.04 14.43
CA ASN A 124 -6.46 -11.12 15.00
C ASN A 124 -7.13 -12.49 14.76
N VAL A 125 -8.46 -12.58 14.78
CA VAL A 125 -9.15 -13.81 14.37
C VAL A 125 -8.95 -14.07 12.87
N TRP A 126 -9.15 -13.05 12.04
CA TRP A 126 -9.11 -13.17 10.59
C TRP A 126 -7.73 -13.58 10.05
N ILE A 127 -6.63 -13.02 10.58
CA ILE A 127 -5.27 -13.29 10.09
C ILE A 127 -4.83 -14.73 10.34
N HIS A 128 -5.49 -15.44 11.27
CA HIS A 128 -5.24 -16.86 11.57
C HIS A 128 -6.08 -17.81 10.70
N TYR A 129 -7.04 -17.30 9.91
CA TYR A 129 -7.72 -18.16 8.96
C TYR A 129 -6.77 -18.63 7.85
N PRO A 130 -7.04 -19.79 7.24
CA PRO A 130 -6.35 -20.20 6.03
C PRO A 130 -6.43 -19.12 4.94
N ILE A 131 -5.39 -18.99 4.11
CA ILE A 131 -5.31 -17.92 3.10
C ILE A 131 -6.52 -17.89 2.15
N TYR A 132 -7.10 -19.05 1.81
CA TYR A 132 -8.28 -19.11 0.96
C TYR A 132 -9.53 -18.51 1.62
N GLU A 133 -9.71 -18.70 2.92
CA GLU A 133 -10.80 -18.10 3.69
C GLU A 133 -10.60 -16.60 3.83
N GLN A 134 -9.37 -16.16 4.09
CA GLN A 134 -9.04 -14.74 4.12
C GLN A 134 -9.42 -14.04 2.81
N ILE A 135 -9.09 -14.65 1.67
CA ILE A 135 -9.43 -14.15 0.33
C ILE A 135 -10.95 -14.12 0.13
N ARG A 136 -11.65 -15.19 0.51
CA ARG A 136 -13.12 -15.30 0.41
C ARG A 136 -13.80 -14.16 1.18
N ILE A 137 -13.40 -13.95 2.43
CA ILE A 137 -13.93 -12.88 3.29
C ILE A 137 -13.60 -11.50 2.73
N ALA A 138 -12.34 -11.27 2.33
CA ALA A 138 -11.91 -9.98 1.79
C ALA A 138 -12.62 -9.63 0.48
N ARG A 139 -12.90 -10.61 -0.39
CA ARG A 139 -13.68 -10.41 -1.63
C ARG A 139 -15.14 -10.09 -1.33
N ALA A 140 -15.75 -10.76 -0.34
CA ALA A 140 -17.12 -10.46 0.08
C ALA A 140 -17.25 -9.07 0.70
N ALA A 141 -16.25 -8.63 1.47
CA ALA A 141 -16.23 -7.31 2.09
C ALA A 141 -15.80 -6.17 1.14
N GLY A 142 -14.96 -6.50 0.15
CA GLY A 142 -14.42 -5.57 -0.85
C GLY A 142 -15.16 -5.58 -2.18
N GLY A 143 -16.30 -6.27 -2.28
CA GLY A 143 -17.16 -6.30 -3.46
C GLY A 143 -17.90 -4.98 -3.66
N ILE A 144 -17.17 -3.96 -4.14
CA ILE A 144 -17.68 -2.75 -4.80
C ILE A 144 -16.79 -2.45 -6.00
#